data_AF-A0A9W7ZLV2-F1
#
_entry.id   AF-A0A9W7ZLV2-F1
#
_cell.length_a   1.000
_cell.length_b   1.000
_cell.length_c   1.000
_cell.angle_alpha   90.00
_cell.angle_beta   90.00
_cell.angle_gamma   90.00
#
_symmetry.space_group_name_H-M   'P 1'
#
loop_
_entity.id
_entity.type
_entity.pdbx_description
1 polymer ?
#
loop_
_entity_poly.entity_id
_entity_poly.type
_entity_poly.pdbx_seq_one_letter_code
_entity_poly.pdbx_strand_id
1 'polypeptide(L)'
;MRGFPYQQVRTMTSKARFVPSEGYYPRGFTVTGLHCGVKKDPQKLDLALLHSKEPCSAAAVFTQNKFCAAPVQVSRAVLDGHHGTGVHGVVTNSGCANAVTGTTGLANAKTMARSFEQATDTPAASTL
;
A
#
# COMPACT_ATOMS: atom_id res chain seq x y z
N MET A 1 -27.90 5.70 -45.02
CA MET A 1 -26.67 6.35 -44.50
C MET A 1 -26.06 5.40 -43.47
N ARG A 2 -24.86 4.86 -43.72
CA ARG A 2 -24.20 3.90 -42.81
C ARG A 2 -23.51 4.70 -41.70
N GLY A 3 -23.93 4.52 -40.45
CA GLY A 3 -23.33 5.16 -39.28
C GLY A 3 -21.94 4.60 -39.01
N PHE A 4 -20.96 5.48 -38.79
CA PHE A 4 -19.63 5.12 -38.31
C PHE A 4 -19.72 4.61 -36.86
N PRO A 5 -19.00 3.54 -36.49
CA PRO A 5 -19.01 3.04 -35.13
C PRO A 5 -18.26 4.02 -34.20
N TYR A 6 -18.96 4.46 -33.15
CA TYR A 6 -18.37 5.22 -32.04
C TYR A 6 -17.44 4.29 -31.28
N GLN A 7 -16.13 4.36 -31.54
CA GLN A 7 -15.14 3.70 -30.70
C GLN A 7 -15.20 4.34 -29.31
N GLN A 8 -15.52 3.51 -28.33
CA GLN A 8 -15.52 3.87 -26.92
C GLN A 8 -14.09 4.22 -26.51
N VAL A 9 -13.73 5.50 -26.61
CA VAL A 9 -12.44 6.02 -26.13
C VAL A 9 -12.37 5.71 -24.65
N ARG A 10 -11.51 4.75 -24.28
CA ARG A 10 -11.17 4.42 -22.88
C ARG A 10 -10.67 5.71 -22.23
N THR A 11 -11.53 6.36 -21.46
CA THR A 11 -11.15 7.51 -20.66
C THR A 11 -10.19 7.03 -19.58
N MET A 12 -8.88 7.19 -19.82
CA MET A 12 -7.87 7.13 -18.78
C MET A 12 -8.37 7.99 -17.62
N THR A 13 -8.46 7.42 -16.41
CA THR A 13 -8.86 8.20 -15.23
C THR A 13 -7.94 9.42 -15.12
N SER A 14 -8.50 10.60 -14.81
CA SER A 14 -7.81 11.90 -14.92
C SER A 14 -6.48 12.01 -14.16
N LYS A 15 -6.22 11.09 -13.22
CA LYS A 15 -5.00 11.00 -12.42
C LYS A 15 -3.92 10.08 -13.00
N ALA A 16 -4.27 9.19 -13.94
CA ALA A 16 -3.33 8.27 -14.58
C ALA A 16 -2.19 9.00 -15.28
N ARG A 17 -2.44 10.21 -15.78
CA ARG A 17 -1.41 11.10 -16.38
C ARG A 17 -0.26 11.47 -15.43
N PHE A 18 -0.46 11.34 -14.12
CA PHE A 18 0.56 11.64 -13.11
C PHE A 18 1.40 10.41 -12.72
N VAL A 19 1.03 9.23 -13.21
CA VAL A 19 1.80 8.00 -12.98
C VAL A 19 2.70 7.80 -14.20
N PRO A 20 4.03 7.90 -14.05
CA PRO A 20 4.95 7.62 -15.14
C PRO A 20 4.75 6.19 -15.64
N SER A 21 4.64 6.01 -16.95
CA SER A 21 4.60 4.67 -17.58
C SER A 21 5.97 4.01 -17.62
N GLU A 22 7.03 4.79 -17.42
CA GLU A 22 8.43 4.37 -17.40
C GLU A 22 9.21 5.26 -16.42
N GLY A 23 10.34 4.77 -15.88
CA GLY A 23 11.17 5.53 -14.96
C GLY A 23 12.33 4.73 -14.37
N TYR A 24 13.26 5.45 -13.73
CA TYR A 24 14.36 4.85 -12.98
C TYR A 24 13.94 4.70 -11.53
N TYR A 25 13.71 3.46 -11.09
CA TYR A 25 13.45 3.16 -9.69
C TYR A 25 14.77 2.96 -8.94
N PRO A 26 14.85 3.34 -7.65
CA PRO A 26 15.99 3.00 -6.81
C PRO A 26 16.25 1.48 -6.86
N ARG A 27 17.51 1.10 -7.03
CA ARG A 27 17.90 -0.31 -7.07
C ARG A 27 17.57 -0.99 -5.74
N GLY A 28 17.21 -2.26 -5.78
CA GLY A 28 16.86 -3.04 -4.59
C GLY A 28 15.40 -2.94 -4.16
N PHE A 29 14.61 -2.04 -4.78
CA PHE A 29 13.19 -1.90 -4.50
C PHE A 29 12.33 -2.49 -5.62
N THR A 30 11.33 -3.26 -5.21
CA THR A 30 10.29 -3.81 -6.08
C THR A 30 8.95 -3.20 -5.67
N VAL A 31 8.17 -2.77 -6.65
CA VAL A 31 6.83 -2.23 -6.45
C VAL A 31 5.81 -3.01 -7.26
N THR A 32 4.62 -3.19 -6.71
CA THR A 32 3.50 -3.76 -7.46
C THR A 32 2.17 -3.22 -6.97
N GLY A 33 1.17 -3.26 -7.83
CA GLY A 33 -0.22 -2.92 -7.52
C GLY A 33 -1.14 -4.00 -8.05
N LEU A 34 -2.09 -4.44 -7.23
CA LEU A 34 -3.05 -5.48 -7.60
C LEU A 34 -4.48 -5.11 -7.19
N HIS A 35 -5.42 -5.87 -7.73
CA HIS A 35 -6.80 -5.89 -7.32
C HIS A 35 -7.02 -7.07 -6.37
N CYS A 36 -7.36 -6.80 -5.11
CA CYS A 36 -7.65 -7.80 -4.07
C CYS A 36 -9.12 -7.84 -3.65
N GLY A 37 -9.99 -7.04 -4.29
CA GLY A 37 -11.44 -7.10 -4.10
C GLY A 37 -11.99 -6.18 -3.00
N VAL A 38 -11.17 -5.25 -2.49
CA VAL A 38 -11.65 -4.18 -1.58
C VAL A 38 -12.54 -3.20 -2.34
N LYS A 39 -12.17 -2.85 -3.57
CA LYS A 39 -13.02 -2.08 -4.48
C LYS A 39 -13.93 -3.02 -5.26
N LYS A 40 -15.18 -2.62 -5.49
CA LYS A 40 -16.15 -3.40 -6.27
C LYS A 40 -15.81 -3.51 -7.76
N ASP A 41 -15.07 -2.53 -8.28
CA ASP A 41 -14.70 -2.44 -9.69
C ASP A 41 -13.43 -3.27 -9.94
N PRO A 42 -13.51 -4.37 -10.71
CA PRO A 42 -12.38 -5.28 -10.93
C PRO A 42 -11.26 -4.65 -11.76
N GLN A 43 -11.51 -3.53 -12.45
CA GLN A 43 -10.48 -2.82 -13.22
C GLN A 43 -9.65 -1.86 -12.34
N LYS A 44 -10.04 -1.64 -11.08
CA LYS A 44 -9.35 -0.73 -10.18
C LYS A 44 -8.47 -1.50 -9.20
N LEU A 45 -7.17 -1.24 -9.29
CA LEU A 45 -6.21 -1.64 -8.28
C LEU A 45 -6.58 -1.03 -6.93
N ASP A 46 -6.42 -1.80 -5.87
CA ASP A 46 -6.83 -1.45 -4.52
C ASP A 46 -5.85 -1.92 -3.44
N LEU A 47 -4.75 -2.55 -3.83
CA LEU A 47 -3.62 -2.90 -2.97
C LEU A 47 -2.31 -2.56 -3.69
N ALA A 48 -1.35 -2.01 -2.96
CA ALA A 48 -0.01 -1.71 -3.43
C ALA A 48 1.04 -2.16 -2.42
N LEU A 49 2.17 -2.61 -2.95
CA LEU A 49 3.29 -3.16 -2.22
C LEU A 49 4.56 -2.45 -2.67
N LEU A 50 5.38 -2.06 -1.70
CA LEU A 50 6.76 -1.63 -1.88
C LEU A 50 7.63 -2.56 -1.03
N HIS A 51 8.61 -3.21 -1.64
CA HIS A 51 9.45 -4.21 -0.99
C HIS A 51 10.92 -3.99 -1.30
N SER A 52 11.78 -4.21 -0.30
CA SER A 52 13.22 -4.34 -0.42
C SER A 52 13.66 -5.64 0.25
N LYS A 53 14.48 -6.41 -0.46
CA LYS A 53 15.11 -7.62 0.09
C LYS A 53 16.11 -7.28 1.20
N GLU A 54 16.78 -6.14 1.07
CA GLU A 54 17.76 -5.65 2.05
C GLU A 54 17.07 -4.75 3.09
N PRO A 55 17.51 -4.77 4.35
CA PRO A 55 16.97 -3.90 5.40
C PRO A 55 17.20 -2.43 5.06
N CYS A 56 16.15 -1.62 5.15
CA CYS A 56 16.19 -0.21 4.83
C CYS A 56 16.13 0.66 6.08
N SER A 57 16.71 1.86 5.98
CA SER A 57 16.33 2.96 6.86
C SER A 57 15.00 3.54 6.38
N ALA A 58 14.11 3.85 7.33
CA ALA A 58 12.80 4.43 7.07
C ALA A 58 12.49 5.54 8.07
N ALA A 59 11.85 6.59 7.57
CA ALA A 59 11.29 7.66 8.37
C ALA A 59 9.87 7.96 7.86
N ALA A 60 8.95 8.22 8.79
CA ALA A 60 7.59 8.59 8.44
C ALA A 60 7.07 9.66 9.40
N VAL A 61 6.19 10.50 8.87
CA VAL A 61 5.37 11.42 9.67
C VAL A 61 3.93 10.95 9.62
N PHE A 62 3.26 10.99 10.77
CA PHE A 62 1.90 10.51 10.92
C PHE A 62 0.96 11.67 11.24
N THR A 63 -0.33 11.47 10.98
CA THR A 63 -1.36 12.44 11.36
C THR A 63 -1.34 12.73 12.87
N GLN A 64 -1.57 13.99 13.22
CA GLN A 64 -1.75 14.45 14.62
C GLN A 64 -3.20 14.30 15.10
N ASN A 65 -4.12 13.83 14.24
CA ASN A 65 -5.51 13.63 14.61
C ASN A 65 -5.63 12.60 15.75
N LYS A 66 -6.43 12.92 16.78
CA LYS A 66 -6.72 12.01 17.90
C LYS A 66 -7.34 10.69 17.44
N PHE A 67 -8.14 10.71 16.37
CA PHE A 67 -8.72 9.52 15.76
C PHE A 67 -7.78 8.90 14.71
N CYS A 68 -6.61 8.43 15.17
CA CYS A 68 -5.67 7.69 14.32
C CYS A 68 -6.27 6.35 13.89
N ALA A 69 -6.19 6.04 12.60
CA ALA A 69 -6.57 4.73 12.07
C ALA A 69 -5.65 3.62 12.62
N ALA A 70 -6.16 2.39 12.68
CA ALA A 70 -5.37 1.23 13.11
C ALA A 70 -4.01 1.07 12.38
N PRO A 71 -3.91 1.20 11.04
CA PRO A 71 -2.62 1.08 10.35
C PRO A 71 -1.59 2.12 10.82
N VAL A 72 -2.00 3.37 11.08
CA VAL A 72 -1.10 4.42 11.58
C VAL A 72 -0.44 4.02 12.89
N GLN A 73 -1.19 3.37 13.78
CA GLN A 73 -0.66 2.90 15.06
C GLN A 73 0.33 1.75 14.89
N VAL A 74 0.05 0.82 13.96
CA VAL A 74 0.94 -0.30 13.65
C VAL A 74 2.25 0.17 13.02
N SER A 75 2.20 0.99 11.97
CA SER A 75 3.40 1.47 11.28
C SER A 75 4.27 2.32 12.21
N ARG A 76 3.66 3.11 13.12
CA ARG A 76 4.40 3.85 14.15
C ARG A 76 5.12 2.91 15.11
N ALA A 77 4.44 1.89 15.62
CA ALA A 77 5.05 0.92 16.53
C ALA A 77 6.22 0.16 15.89
N VAL A 78 6.14 -0.16 14.60
CA VAL A 78 7.25 -0.75 13.83
C VAL A 78 8.45 0.20 13.77
N LEU A 79 8.23 1.45 13.37
CA LEU A 79 9.33 2.43 13.28
C LEU A 79 9.96 2.71 14.65
N ASP A 80 9.16 2.84 15.70
CA ASP A 80 9.65 3.09 17.06
C ASP A 80 10.44 1.88 17.59
N GLY A 81 9.96 0.66 17.34
CA GLY A 81 10.61 -0.58 17.78
C GLY A 81 11.97 -0.84 17.13
N HIS A 82 12.16 -0.37 15.90
CA HIS A 82 13.42 -0.52 15.16
C HIS A 82 14.23 0.77 15.01
N HIS A 83 13.82 1.85 15.66
CA HIS A 83 14.44 3.18 15.51
C HIS A 83 14.61 3.61 14.04
N GLY A 84 13.63 3.29 13.19
CA GLY A 84 13.67 3.60 11.76
C GLY A 84 14.71 2.81 10.95
N THR A 85 15.14 1.64 11.45
CA THR A 85 16.04 0.72 10.73
C THR A 85 15.36 -0.62 10.47
N GLY A 86 15.93 -1.49 9.64
CA GLY A 86 15.42 -2.86 9.45
C GLY A 86 14.03 -2.95 8.82
N VAL A 87 13.56 -1.90 8.14
CA VAL A 87 12.27 -1.91 7.43
C VAL A 87 12.47 -2.53 6.05
N HIS A 88 11.59 -3.45 5.66
CA HIS A 88 11.68 -4.15 4.39
C HIS A 88 10.59 -3.72 3.40
N GLY A 89 9.55 -3.02 3.84
CA GLY A 89 8.51 -2.64 2.91
C GLY A 89 7.35 -1.85 3.50
N VAL A 90 6.43 -1.51 2.60
CA VAL A 90 5.16 -0.86 2.89
C VAL A 90 4.06 -1.62 2.16
N VAL A 91 2.98 -1.94 2.86
CA VAL A 91 1.79 -2.53 2.27
C VAL A 91 0.61 -1.58 2.49
N THR A 92 -0.05 -1.17 1.40
CA THR A 92 -1.14 -0.19 1.49
C THR A 92 -2.33 -0.61 0.66
N ASN A 93 -3.54 -0.45 1.22
CA ASN A 93 -4.78 -0.67 0.51
C ASN A 93 -5.52 0.65 0.28
N SER A 94 -6.50 0.62 -0.62
CA SER A 94 -7.42 1.72 -0.85
C SER A 94 -8.85 1.22 -0.97
N GLY A 95 -9.83 2.07 -0.65
CA GLY A 95 -11.25 1.69 -0.57
C GLY A 95 -11.74 1.34 0.84
N CYS A 96 -10.83 1.06 1.78
CA CYS A 96 -11.14 0.93 3.21
C CYS A 96 -10.00 1.51 4.06
N ALA A 97 -10.30 2.50 4.90
CA ALA A 97 -9.30 3.19 5.71
C ALA A 97 -8.89 2.43 6.98
N ASN A 98 -9.69 1.44 7.41
CA ASN A 98 -9.52 0.76 8.70
C ASN A 98 -9.37 1.74 9.89
N ALA A 99 -10.27 2.72 9.95
CA ALA A 99 -10.32 3.76 10.99
C ALA A 99 -11.52 3.53 11.91
N VAL A 100 -11.34 3.79 13.22
CA VAL A 100 -12.40 3.62 14.25
C VAL A 100 -12.96 2.18 14.29
N THR A 101 -12.09 1.20 14.06
CA THR A 101 -12.41 -0.24 13.96
C THR A 101 -12.02 -1.04 15.21
N GLY A 102 -11.54 -0.36 16.26
CA GLY A 102 -11.19 -0.97 17.54
C GLY A 102 -10.07 -2.01 17.46
N THR A 103 -10.12 -2.99 18.36
CA THR A 103 -9.12 -4.06 18.49
C THR A 103 -9.07 -4.95 17.25
N THR A 104 -10.22 -5.22 16.62
CA THR A 104 -10.29 -5.98 15.36
C THR A 104 -9.54 -5.27 14.24
N GLY A 105 -9.71 -3.94 14.12
CA GLY A 105 -8.97 -3.15 13.14
C GLY A 105 -7.46 -3.22 13.33
N LEU A 106 -7.01 -3.16 14.58
CA LEU A 106 -5.59 -3.29 14.94
C LEU A 106 -5.05 -4.68 14.62
N ALA A 107 -5.81 -5.74 14.93
CA ALA A 107 -5.44 -7.11 14.58
C ALA A 107 -5.35 -7.29 13.05
N ASN A 108 -6.31 -6.75 12.29
CA ASN A 108 -6.30 -6.81 10.83
C ASN A 108 -5.07 -6.11 10.23
N ALA A 109 -4.71 -4.93 10.74
CA ALA A 109 -3.51 -4.20 10.30
C ALA A 109 -2.23 -5.00 10.58
N LYS A 110 -2.09 -5.60 11.77
CA LYS A 110 -0.97 -6.48 12.11
C LYS A 110 -0.93 -7.75 11.24
N THR A 111 -2.08 -8.33 10.93
CA THR A 111 -2.16 -9.49 10.05
C THR A 111 -1.76 -9.14 8.63
N MET A 112 -2.16 -7.97 8.12
CA MET A 112 -1.75 -7.50 6.79
C MET A 112 -0.22 -7.35 6.68
N ALA A 113 0.42 -6.74 7.69
CA ALA A 113 1.89 -6.67 7.75
C ALA A 113 2.54 -8.06 7.80
N ARG A 114 2.06 -8.96 8.67
CA ARG A 114 2.57 -10.33 8.76
C ARG A 114 2.41 -11.12 7.47
N SER A 115 1.28 -10.99 6.77
CA SER A 115 1.04 -11.66 5.50
C SER A 115 1.97 -11.14 4.41
N PHE A 116 2.30 -9.85 4.41
CA PHE A 116 3.34 -9.30 3.55
C PHE A 116 4.68 -9.95 3.87
N GLU A 117 5.10 -9.92 5.14
CA GLU A 117 6.40 -10.44 5.59
C GLU A 117 6.60 -11.92 5.23
N GLN A 118 5.55 -12.73 5.40
CA GLN A 118 5.55 -14.14 5.01
C GLN A 118 5.65 -14.33 3.50
N ALA A 119 4.94 -13.51 2.71
CA ALA A 119 4.94 -13.62 1.26
C ALA A 119 6.26 -13.12 0.64
N THR A 120 6.98 -12.23 1.33
CA THR A 120 8.26 -11.66 0.88
C THR A 120 9.49 -12.27 1.54
N ASP A 121 9.31 -13.22 2.47
CA ASP A 121 10.39 -13.83 3.26
C ASP A 121 11.24 -12.77 3.99
N THR A 122 10.57 -11.83 4.65
CA THR A 122 11.22 -10.74 5.40
C THR A 122 10.99 -10.90 6.91
N PRO A 123 11.86 -10.33 7.76
CA PRO A 123 11.71 -10.42 9.22
C PRO A 123 10.36 -9.91 9.72
N ALA A 124 9.89 -10.46 10.83
CA ALA A 124 8.67 -9.98 11.48
C ALA A 124 8.84 -8.53 11.98
N ALA A 125 7.74 -7.78 11.99
CA ALA A 125 7.70 -6.38 12.39
C ALA A 125 8.60 -5.46 11.55
N SER A 126 8.84 -5.80 10.28
CA SER A 126 9.65 -5.01 9.35
C SER A 126 8.83 -4.28 8.28
N THR A 127 7.51 -4.42 8.31
CA THR A 127 6.61 -3.84 7.29
C THR A 127 5.71 -2.76 7.86
N LEU A 128 5.58 -1.66 7.12
CA LEU A 128 4.69 -0.53 7.42
C LEU A 128 3.30 -0.68 6.82
#